data_AF-A0A519GYZ7-F1
#
_entry.id   AF-A0A519GYZ7-F1
#
_cell.length_a   1.000
_cell.length_b   1.000
_cell.length_c   1.000
_cell.angle_alpha   90.00
_cell.angle_beta   90.00
_cell.angle_gamma   90.00
#
_symmetry.space_group_name_H-M   'P 1'
#
loop_
_entity.id
_entity.type
_entity.pdbx_description
1 polymer ?
#
loop_
_entity_poly.entity_id
_entity_poly.type
_entity_poly.pdbx_seq_one_letter_code
_entity_poly.pdbx_strand_id
1 'polypeptide(L)' 'MSTILQHIPTGQKVGIAFSGGLDTSAALLWMKQKGALPYAYTANLGQPDEPD' A
#
# COMPACT_ATOMS: atom_id res chain seq x y z
N MET A 1 5.83 -17.40 -12.91
CA MET A 1 5.15 -16.62 -11.85
C MET A 1 3.83 -16.15 -12.40
N SER A 2 2.73 -16.29 -11.66
CA SER A 2 1.46 -15.66 -12.04
C SER A 2 1.53 -14.16 -11.78
N THR A 3 0.84 -13.37 -12.61
CA THR A 3 0.75 -11.92 -12.41
C THR A 3 0.00 -11.57 -11.13
N ILE A 4 -1.00 -12.37 -10.75
CA ILE A 4 -1.79 -12.19 -9.53
C ILE A 4 -1.29 -13.14 -8.44
N LEU A 5 -1.00 -12.59 -7.26
CA LEU A 5 -0.65 -13.32 -6.06
C LEU A 5 -1.87 -13.40 -5.14
N GLN A 6 -2.30 -14.62 -4.79
CA GLN A 6 -3.49 -14.84 -3.94
C GLN A 6 -3.19 -14.75 -2.44
N HIS A 7 -1.90 -14.73 -2.06
CA HIS A 7 -1.44 -14.69 -0.68
C HIS A 7 -0.46 -13.55 -0.47
N ILE A 8 -0.33 -13.10 0.78
CA ILE A 8 0.68 -12.10 1.14
C ILE A 8 2.09 -12.66 0.88
N PRO A 9 2.95 -11.92 0.17
CA PRO A 9 4.33 -12.31 -0.06
C PRO A 9 5.20 -11.90 1.14
N THR A 10 5.19 -12.71 2.21
CA THR A 10 6.01 -12.50 3.42
C THR A 10 7.50 -12.36 3.08
N GLY A 11 8.19 -11.41 3.71
CA GLY A 11 9.60 -11.11 3.49
C GLY A 11 9.91 -10.36 2.18
N GLN A 12 8.91 -10.10 1.34
CA GLN A 12 9.09 -9.41 0.07
C GLN A 12 8.62 -7.96 0.12
N LYS A 13 9.17 -7.15 -0.78
CA LYS A 13 8.78 -5.75 -0.97
C LYS A 13 7.46 -5.67 -1.72
N VAL A 14 6.49 -4.93 -1.18
CA VAL A 14 5.17 -4.73 -1.78
C VAL A 14 4.90 -3.24 -1.95
N GLY A 15 4.69 -2.78 -3.18
CA GLY A 15 4.29 -1.42 -3.45
C GLY A 15 2.81 -1.21 -3.15
N ILE A 16 2.46 -0.10 -2.50
CA ILE A 16 1.09 0.33 -2.24
C ILE A 16 0.93 1.74 -2.82
N ALA A 17 -0.06 1.93 -3.69
CA ALA A 17 -0.55 3.26 -4.03
C ALA A 17 -1.29 3.81 -2.81
N PHE A 18 -0.64 4.71 -2.07
CA PHE A 18 -1.06 5.11 -0.74
C PHE A 18 -1.75 6.47 -0.77
N SER A 19 -3.07 6.46 -0.60
CA SER A 19 -3.90 7.67 -0.57
C SER A 19 -4.00 8.33 0.81
N GLY A 20 -3.58 7.66 1.89
CA GLY A 20 -3.77 8.14 3.25
C GLY A 20 -5.17 7.87 3.85
N GLY A 21 -6.14 7.49 3.02
CA GLY A 21 -7.48 7.06 3.47
C GLY A 21 -7.48 5.78 4.31
N LEU A 22 -8.64 5.42 4.84
CA LEU A 22 -8.79 4.27 5.76
C LEU A 22 -8.31 2.95 5.16
N ASP A 23 -8.71 2.65 3.92
CA ASP A 23 -8.39 1.37 3.27
C ASP A 23 -6.87 1.17 3.09
N THR A 24 -6.19 2.18 2.53
CA THR A 24 -4.75 2.11 2.26
C THR A 24 -3.93 2.15 3.55
N SER A 25 -4.40 2.89 4.56
CA SER A 25 -3.83 2.92 5.92
C SER A 25 -3.94 1.57 6.64
N ALA A 26 -5.13 0.97 6.65
CA ALA A 26 -5.35 -0.34 7.26
C ALA A 26 -4.57 -1.43 6.52
N ALA A 27 -4.57 -1.42 5.19
CA ALA A 27 -3.82 -2.38 4.39
C ALA A 27 -2.31 -2.31 4.64
N LEU A 28 -1.73 -1.09 4.70
CA LEU A 28 -0.30 -0.91 4.98
C LEU A 28 0.10 -1.50 6.33
N LEU A 29 -0.68 -1.19 7.38
CA LEU A 29 -0.43 -1.73 8.72
C LEU A 29 -0.57 -3.26 8.74
N TRP A 30 -1.64 -3.77 8.15
CA TRP A 30 -1.92 -5.20 8.10
C TRP A 30 -0.84 -5.98 7.35
N MET A 31 -0.38 -5.48 6.19
CA MET A 31 0.71 -6.10 5.43
C MET A 31 2.00 -6.19 6.25
N LYS A 32 2.35 -5.12 6.96
CA LYS A 32 3.52 -5.11 7.87
C LYS A 32 3.36 -6.13 9.00
N GLN A 33 2.19 -6.20 9.64
CA GLN A 33 1.91 -7.18 10.69
C GLN A 33 1.92 -8.63 10.18
N LYS A 34 1.56 -8.87 8.92
CA LYS A 34 1.63 -10.18 8.26
C LYS A 34 3.02 -10.52 7.69
N GLY A 35 4.01 -9.65 7.91
CA GLY A 35 5.42 -9.89 7.59
C GLY A 35 5.82 -9.56 6.15
N ALA A 36 5.00 -8.84 5.39
CA ALA A 36 5.46 -8.21 4.15
C ALA A 36 6.26 -6.93 4.45
N LEU A 37 6.97 -6.41 3.44
CA LEU A 37 7.71 -5.16 3.51
C LEU A 37 7.02 -4.11 2.63
N PRO A 38 5.99 -3.39 3.14
CA PRO A 38 5.24 -2.43 2.33
C PRO A 38 6.06 -1.15 2.06
N TYR A 39 5.91 -0.62 0.84
CA TYR A 39 6.44 0.67 0.40
C TYR A 39 5.27 1.53 -0.09
N ALA A 40 5.05 2.66 0.57
CA ALA A 40 3.99 3.59 0.24
C ALA A 40 4.43 4.58 -0.84
N TYR A 41 3.60 4.74 -1.87
CA TYR A 41 3.77 5.73 -2.92
C TYR A 41 2.51 6.57 -3.00
N THR A 42 2.60 7.82 -2.57
CA THR A 42 1.52 8.80 -2.67
C THR A 42 1.77 9.65 -3.90
N ALA A 43 0.80 9.68 -4.80
CA ALA A 43 0.87 10.55 -5.96
C ALA A 43 0.35 11.93 -5.59
N ASN A 44 1.12 12.98 -5.86
CA ASN A 44 0.58 14.33 -5.88
C ASN A 44 -0.19 14.51 -7.18
N LEU A 45 -1.52 14.52 -7.10
CA LEU A 45 -2.43 14.64 -8.25
C LEU A 45 -3.13 16.01 -8.30
N GLY A 46 -2.84 16.93 -7.37
CA GLY A 46 -3.59 18.17 -7.22
C GLY A 46 -5.08 17.93 -6.96
N GLN A 47 -5.39 17.00 -6.05
CA GLN A 47 -6.78 16.71 -5.69
C GLN A 47 -7.40 17.98 -5.08
N PRO A 48 -8.60 18.39 -5.53
CA PRO A 48 -9.19 19.66 -5.11
C PRO A 48 -9.54 19.72 -3.61
N ASP A 49 -9.59 18.56 -2.96
CA ASP A 49 -9.94 18.35 -1.56
C ASP A 49 -8.74 17.98 -0.66
N GLU A 50 -7.53 17.87 -1.22
CA GLU A 50 -6.29 17.71 -0.44
C GLU A 50 -5.59 19.07 -0.29
N PRO A 51 -4.99 19.36 0.88
CA PRO A 51 -4.14 20.54 1.04
C PRO A 51 -2.87 20.41 0.18
N ASP A 52 -2.38 21.57 -0.29
CA ASP A 52 -1.09 21.68 -0.98
C ASP A 52 0.12 21.43 -0.05
#